data_AF-A0A661N3T7-F1
#
_entry.id   AF-A0A661N3T7-F1
#
_cell.length_a   1.000
_cell.length_b   1.000
_cell.length_c   1.000
_cell.angle_alpha   90.00
_cell.angle_beta   90.00
_cell.angle_gamma   90.00
#
_symmetry.space_group_name_H-M   'P 1'
#
loop_
_entity.id
_entity.type
_entity.pdbx_description
1 polymer ?
#
loop_
_entity_poly.entity_id
_entity_poly.type
_entity_poly.pdbx_seq_one_letter_code
_entity_poly.pdbx_strand_id
1 'polypeptide(L)'
;MIRTLFVSALVAVFALGCESSVPEDGTVRLQDLPTVCGEDDAPQGCGETCVSDSECAGGTFCKNGVCDAVCTPAGGQCGTEGECIANGRCVPVFGDGGVSMVDGSVCGELEVNTDRVIPNIMIIVDRSGSMRRDFDGDCPFTGNGCPTSGTPNPDFDEERWGAVEDALVGTNGLVRRLDSIARFGLTLYWKPGEDPPSMSDGDRCASTDSVAITQSLDNADSIAARFSANDPDGYTPTAEA
;
A
#
# COMPACT_ATOMS: atom_id res chain seq x y z
N MET A 1 50.53 -16.59 23.87
CA MET A 1 50.53 -16.56 22.39
C MET A 1 49.55 -17.62 21.90
N ILE A 2 48.28 -17.27 21.66
CA ILE A 2 47.35 -18.05 20.84
C ILE A 2 46.53 -17.02 20.06
N ARG A 3 46.73 -16.97 18.74
CA ARG A 3 46.04 -16.09 17.80
C ARG A 3 44.77 -16.81 17.35
N THR A 4 43.61 -16.27 17.65
CA THR A 4 42.32 -16.74 17.10
C THR A 4 41.99 -15.87 15.89
N LEU A 5 42.14 -16.44 14.69
CA LEU A 5 41.73 -15.87 13.41
C LEU A 5 40.21 -16.05 13.27
N PHE A 6 39.43 -14.98 13.28
CA PHE A 6 38.05 -15.00 12.78
C PHE A 6 38.07 -14.66 11.29
N VAL A 7 37.64 -15.62 10.48
CA VAL A 7 37.49 -15.51 9.02
C VAL A 7 36.20 -14.74 8.75
N SER A 8 36.30 -13.55 8.18
CA SER A 8 35.15 -12.83 7.59
C SER A 8 34.73 -13.54 6.30
N ALA A 9 33.53 -14.12 6.31
CA ALA A 9 32.86 -14.56 5.09
C ALA A 9 32.15 -13.35 4.45
N LEU A 10 32.65 -12.90 3.31
CA LEU A 10 32.07 -11.83 2.50
C LEU A 10 31.07 -12.49 1.53
N VAL A 11 29.77 -12.32 1.78
CA VAL A 11 28.71 -12.78 0.88
C VAL A 11 28.56 -11.74 -0.23
N ALA A 12 29.05 -12.05 -1.42
CA ALA A 12 28.82 -11.25 -2.62
C ALA A 12 27.45 -11.61 -3.20
N VAL A 13 26.49 -10.68 -3.12
CA VAL A 13 25.22 -10.76 -3.85
C VAL A 13 25.52 -10.35 -5.30
N PHE A 14 25.56 -11.33 -6.21
CA PHE A 14 25.57 -11.06 -7.64
C PHE A 14 24.17 -10.60 -8.04
N ALA A 15 23.99 -9.29 -8.16
CA ALA A 15 22.89 -8.74 -8.95
C ALA A 15 23.17 -9.09 -10.41
N LEU A 16 22.40 -10.02 -10.98
CA LEU A 16 22.27 -10.17 -12.42
C LEU A 16 21.50 -8.94 -12.92
N GLY A 17 22.22 -7.84 -13.12
CA GLY A 17 21.72 -6.72 -13.90
C GLY A 17 21.58 -7.19 -15.34
N CYS A 18 20.39 -7.01 -15.93
CA CYS A 18 20.26 -7.03 -17.38
C CYS A 18 21.07 -5.86 -17.93
N GLU A 19 22.25 -6.16 -18.45
CA GLU A 19 23.07 -5.22 -19.21
C GLU A 19 22.36 -5.00 -20.56
N SER A 20 21.74 -3.83 -20.73
CA SER A 20 21.17 -3.42 -22.00
C SER A 20 22.31 -3.03 -22.95
N SER A 21 22.57 -3.90 -23.94
CA SER A 21 23.45 -3.62 -25.05
C SER A 21 22.91 -2.44 -25.88
N VAL A 22 23.76 -1.43 -26.07
CA VAL A 22 23.62 -0.24 -26.94
C VAL A 22 23.39 -0.67 -28.41
N PRO A 23 22.70 0.13 -29.25
CA PRO A 23 21.88 -0.38 -30.34
C PRO A 23 22.67 -0.54 -31.65
N GLU A 24 22.38 -1.62 -32.38
CA GLU A 24 22.68 -1.71 -33.81
C GLU A 24 21.36 -1.63 -34.60
N ASP A 25 21.22 -0.50 -35.29
CA ASP A 25 20.57 -0.28 -36.59
C ASP A 25 19.20 -0.94 -36.87
N GLY A 26 18.15 -0.11 -36.92
CA GLY A 26 17.01 -0.36 -37.82
C GLY A 26 15.60 -0.38 -37.24
N THR A 27 15.38 -0.31 -35.93
CA THR A 27 14.01 -0.28 -35.38
C THR A 27 13.53 1.15 -35.17
N VAL A 28 12.82 1.70 -36.15
CA VAL A 28 12.05 2.93 -35.97
C VAL A 28 10.92 2.63 -35.00
N ARG A 29 11.04 3.06 -33.74
CA ARG A 29 9.89 3.01 -32.83
C ARG A 29 8.84 3.97 -33.36
N LEU A 30 7.56 3.57 -33.37
CA LEU A 30 6.44 4.44 -33.77
C LEU A 30 6.38 5.75 -32.95
N GLN A 31 7.05 5.80 -31.79
CA GLN A 31 7.20 6.97 -30.93
C GLN A 31 8.34 7.93 -31.36
N ASP A 32 9.26 7.46 -32.20
CA ASP A 32 10.43 8.20 -32.69
C ASP A 32 10.26 8.68 -34.15
N LEU A 33 9.05 8.60 -34.70
CA LEU A 33 8.75 9.13 -36.03
C LEU A 33 8.95 10.65 -36.05
N PRO A 34 9.50 11.19 -37.16
CA PRO A 34 9.68 12.63 -37.30
C PRO A 34 8.33 13.34 -37.26
N THR A 35 8.34 14.57 -36.74
CA THR A 35 7.15 15.42 -36.77
C THR A 35 6.76 15.72 -38.23
N VAL A 36 5.46 15.76 -38.48
CA VAL A 36 4.86 16.28 -39.73
C VAL A 36 4.49 17.76 -39.61
N CYS A 37 4.65 18.35 -38.42
CA CYS A 37 4.46 19.78 -38.23
C CYS A 37 5.55 20.55 -38.99
N GLY A 38 5.13 21.37 -39.95
CA GLY A 38 6.02 22.12 -40.85
C GLY A 38 6.01 21.64 -42.30
N GLU A 39 5.34 20.52 -42.58
CA GLU A 39 5.07 20.03 -43.94
C GLU A 39 3.81 20.68 -44.54
N ASP A 40 3.66 20.64 -45.86
CA ASP A 40 2.55 21.29 -46.60
C ASP A 40 1.15 20.79 -46.20
N ASP A 41 1.05 19.60 -45.60
CA ASP A 41 -0.21 18.97 -45.12
C ASP A 41 -0.30 18.91 -43.58
N ALA A 42 0.45 19.75 -42.86
CA ALA A 42 0.44 19.75 -41.40
C ALA A 42 -0.96 20.07 -40.82
N PRO A 43 -1.39 19.39 -39.73
CA PRO A 43 -2.61 19.75 -39.01
C PRO A 43 -2.58 21.20 -38.51
N GLN A 44 -3.74 21.89 -38.55
CA GLN A 44 -3.84 23.30 -38.18
C GLN A 44 -3.38 23.63 -36.75
N GLY A 45 -3.38 22.66 -35.83
CA GLY A 45 -2.96 22.84 -34.43
C GLY A 45 -1.45 22.72 -34.17
N CYS A 46 -0.64 22.46 -35.20
CA CYS A 46 0.80 22.29 -35.04
C CYS A 46 1.47 23.58 -34.54
N GLY A 47 2.30 23.47 -33.50
CA GLY A 47 3.10 24.58 -32.97
C GLY A 47 2.41 25.42 -31.88
N GLU A 48 1.15 25.13 -31.54
CA GLU A 48 0.45 25.79 -30.43
C GLU A 48 1.01 25.36 -29.07
N THR A 49 0.99 26.23 -28.07
CA THR A 49 1.43 25.88 -26.71
C THR A 49 0.37 25.03 -26.00
N CYS A 50 0.80 24.00 -25.30
CA CYS A 50 -0.08 23.09 -24.57
C CYS A 50 0.52 22.65 -23.24
N VAL A 51 -0.36 22.24 -22.32
CA VAL A 51 -0.04 21.54 -21.07
C VAL A 51 -0.49 20.09 -21.16
N SER A 52 -1.53 19.80 -21.95
CA SER A 52 -2.04 18.44 -22.19
C SER A 52 -2.63 18.27 -23.59
N ASP A 53 -2.75 17.02 -24.05
CA ASP A 53 -3.27 16.65 -25.38
C ASP A 53 -4.67 17.24 -25.67
N SER A 54 -5.48 17.49 -24.63
CA SER A 54 -6.82 18.08 -24.76
C SER A 54 -6.84 19.53 -25.23
N GLU A 55 -5.72 20.25 -25.09
CA GLU A 55 -5.59 21.65 -25.52
C GLU A 55 -5.15 21.76 -26.98
N CYS A 56 -4.72 20.65 -27.58
CA CYS A 56 -4.30 20.59 -28.96
C CYS A 56 -5.47 20.34 -29.91
N ALA A 57 -5.47 21.01 -31.07
CA ALA A 57 -6.51 20.81 -32.07
C ALA A 57 -6.49 19.38 -32.65
N GLY A 58 -7.62 18.96 -33.23
CA GLY A 58 -7.75 17.63 -33.85
C GLY A 58 -6.60 17.36 -34.83
N GLY A 59 -5.98 16.19 -34.69
CA GLY A 59 -4.79 15.79 -35.44
C GLY A 59 -3.46 16.11 -34.78
N THR A 60 -3.43 16.62 -33.55
CA THR A 60 -2.20 16.95 -32.81
C THR A 60 -2.23 16.48 -31.34
N PHE A 61 -1.06 16.33 -30.72
CA PHE A 61 -0.87 15.93 -29.32
C PHE A 61 0.19 16.80 -28.64
N CYS A 62 0.17 16.89 -27.31
CA CYS A 62 1.11 17.73 -26.60
C CYS A 62 2.47 17.04 -26.41
N LYS A 63 3.53 17.66 -26.93
CA LYS A 63 4.92 17.19 -26.79
C LYS A 63 5.81 18.36 -26.38
N ASN A 64 6.49 18.23 -25.24
CA ASN A 64 7.39 19.27 -24.72
C ASN A 64 6.74 20.67 -24.62
N GLY A 65 5.45 20.72 -24.30
CA GLY A 65 4.70 21.96 -24.14
C GLY A 65 4.21 22.59 -25.46
N VAL A 66 4.34 21.86 -26.59
CA VAL A 66 3.92 22.30 -27.92
C VAL A 66 3.10 21.19 -28.59
N CYS A 67 2.03 21.56 -29.28
CA CYS A 67 1.22 20.64 -30.06
C CYS A 67 2.01 20.17 -31.28
N ASP A 68 2.22 18.86 -31.33
CA ASP A 68 3.01 18.15 -32.32
C ASP A 68 2.13 17.09 -33.02
N ALA A 69 2.56 16.60 -34.18
CA ALA A 69 1.92 15.53 -34.91
C ALA A 69 2.99 14.69 -35.60
N VAL A 70 2.84 13.37 -35.61
CA VAL A 70 3.73 12.44 -36.31
C VAL A 70 3.07 11.81 -37.53
N CYS A 71 1.76 11.99 -37.71
CA CYS A 71 1.02 11.49 -38.86
C CYS A 71 -0.18 12.37 -39.18
N THR A 72 -0.66 12.25 -40.41
CA THR A 72 -1.95 12.80 -40.84
C THR A 72 -2.88 11.64 -41.22
N PRO A 73 -4.22 11.78 -41.04
CA PRO A 73 -5.16 10.70 -41.36
C PRO A 73 -5.08 10.17 -42.80
N ALA A 74 -4.50 10.95 -43.73
CA ALA A 74 -4.33 10.57 -45.13
C ALA A 74 -2.87 10.34 -45.56
N GLY A 75 -1.89 10.59 -44.69
CA GLY A 75 -0.49 10.69 -45.10
C GLY A 75 0.36 9.42 -44.99
N GLY A 76 -0.21 8.33 -44.49
CA GLY A 76 0.45 7.01 -44.48
C GLY A 76 1.75 6.93 -43.67
N GLN A 77 2.03 7.90 -42.80
CA GLN A 77 3.31 8.01 -42.08
C GLN A 77 3.50 6.90 -41.02
N CYS A 78 2.42 6.22 -40.63
CA CYS A 78 2.44 5.12 -39.67
C CYS A 78 2.81 3.75 -40.29
N GLY A 79 3.08 3.71 -41.60
CA GLY A 79 3.44 2.48 -42.30
C GLY A 79 2.29 1.46 -42.41
N THR A 80 2.63 0.20 -42.70
CA THR A 80 1.64 -0.89 -42.86
C THR A 80 1.18 -1.52 -41.55
N GLU A 81 1.86 -1.22 -40.43
CA GLU A 81 1.63 -1.85 -39.13
C GLU A 81 0.97 -0.90 -38.12
N GLY A 82 0.74 0.36 -38.49
CA GLY A 82 0.15 1.37 -37.63
C GLY A 82 -0.91 2.21 -38.33
N GLU A 83 -1.88 2.67 -37.54
CA GLU A 83 -2.91 3.62 -37.94
C GLU A 83 -2.69 4.97 -37.26
N CYS A 84 -2.98 6.03 -38.00
CA CYS A 84 -2.95 7.39 -37.44
C CYS A 84 -4.25 7.64 -36.68
N ILE A 85 -4.15 7.83 -35.36
CA ILE A 85 -5.31 8.18 -34.53
C ILE A 85 -5.64 9.68 -34.63
N ALA A 86 -6.84 10.04 -34.19
CA ALA A 86 -7.41 11.39 -34.32
C ALA A 86 -6.57 12.52 -33.69
N ASN A 87 -5.62 12.18 -32.83
CA ASN A 87 -4.68 13.07 -32.14
C ASN A 87 -3.28 13.07 -32.77
N GLY A 88 -3.13 12.59 -34.02
CA GLY A 88 -1.89 12.73 -34.79
C GLY A 88 -0.76 11.81 -34.34
N ARG A 89 -1.08 10.73 -33.62
CA ARG A 89 -0.13 9.68 -33.20
C ARG A 89 -0.30 8.43 -34.03
N CYS A 90 0.80 7.73 -34.28
CA CYS A 90 0.74 6.38 -34.83
C CYS A 90 0.53 5.37 -33.71
N VAL A 91 -0.53 4.56 -33.81
CA VAL A 91 -0.74 3.41 -32.92
C VAL A 91 -0.65 2.12 -33.73
N PRO A 92 -0.07 1.05 -33.17
CA PRO A 92 -0.08 -0.25 -33.82
C PRO A 92 -1.51 -0.74 -34.01
N VAL A 93 -1.82 -1.28 -35.20
CA VAL A 93 -3.10 -1.96 -35.44
C VAL A 93 -2.97 -3.39 -34.96
N PHE A 94 -3.51 -3.68 -33.78
CA PHE A 94 -3.67 -5.06 -33.35
C PHE A 94 -4.94 -5.60 -34.00
N GLY A 95 -4.82 -6.46 -35.00
CA GLY A 95 -5.95 -7.30 -35.40
C GLY A 95 -6.41 -8.14 -34.21
N ASP A 96 -7.70 -8.47 -34.16
CA ASP A 96 -8.39 -9.23 -33.09
C ASP A 96 -7.87 -10.66 -32.84
N GLY A 97 -6.68 -10.99 -33.33
CA GLY A 97 -6.08 -12.31 -33.29
C GLY A 97 -4.56 -12.25 -33.29
N GLY A 98 -3.99 -11.82 -32.16
CA GLY A 98 -2.59 -12.09 -31.82
C GLY A 98 -1.56 -11.26 -32.59
N VAL A 99 -0.54 -10.81 -31.87
CA VAL A 99 0.70 -10.32 -32.48
C VAL A 99 1.30 -11.43 -33.34
N SER A 100 1.23 -11.28 -34.67
CA SER A 100 2.01 -12.11 -35.58
C SER A 100 3.45 -11.62 -35.48
N MET A 101 4.19 -12.18 -34.53
CA MET A 101 5.63 -11.97 -34.41
C MET A 101 6.28 -12.62 -35.63
N VAL A 102 6.50 -11.85 -36.69
CA VAL A 102 7.28 -12.33 -37.86
C VAL A 102 8.77 -12.43 -37.50
N ASP A 103 9.21 -11.75 -36.45
CA ASP A 103 10.47 -12.00 -35.76
C ASP A 103 10.26 -11.89 -34.26
N GLY A 104 10.76 -12.86 -33.49
CA GLY A 104 10.65 -12.93 -32.03
C GLY A 104 11.47 -11.87 -31.28
N SER A 105 11.66 -10.68 -31.86
CA SER A 105 12.59 -9.64 -31.39
C SER A 105 11.90 -8.36 -30.90
N VAL A 106 10.58 -8.19 -31.08
CA VAL A 106 9.87 -6.98 -30.61
C VAL A 106 9.26 -7.23 -29.24
N CYS A 107 9.97 -6.84 -28.19
CA CYS A 107 9.41 -6.72 -26.84
C CYS A 107 8.69 -5.37 -26.70
N GLY A 108 7.38 -5.41 -26.43
CA GLY A 108 6.66 -4.21 -25.97
C GLY A 108 7.19 -3.79 -24.60
N GLU A 109 7.70 -2.56 -24.50
CA GLU A 109 8.22 -1.99 -23.26
C GLU A 109 7.26 -0.89 -22.79
N LEU A 110 6.76 -1.04 -21.57
CA LEU A 110 5.89 -0.06 -20.90
C LEU A 110 6.53 0.30 -19.56
N GLU A 111 6.99 1.54 -19.44
CA GLU A 111 7.49 2.07 -18.17
C GLU A 111 6.34 2.66 -17.37
N VAL A 112 6.06 2.07 -16.20
CA VAL A 112 5.01 2.54 -15.28
C VAL A 112 5.67 3.18 -14.06
N ASN A 113 5.41 4.47 -13.87
CA ASN A 113 5.79 5.17 -12.65
C ASN A 113 4.68 4.99 -11.61
N THR A 114 5.04 4.45 -10.44
CA THR A 114 4.12 4.29 -9.31
C THR A 114 4.56 5.16 -8.15
N ASP A 115 3.63 5.94 -7.61
CA ASP A 115 3.86 6.72 -6.41
C ASP A 115 3.47 5.90 -5.18
N ARG A 116 4.34 5.95 -4.17
CA ARG A 116 4.09 5.29 -2.90
C ARG A 116 3.13 6.10 -2.04
N VAL A 117 1.93 5.57 -1.79
CA VAL A 117 0.99 6.14 -0.83
C VAL A 117 1.21 5.53 0.55
N ILE A 118 1.49 6.37 1.56
CA ILE A 118 1.63 5.94 2.96
C ILE A 118 0.24 5.95 3.63
N PRO A 119 -0.32 4.81 4.03
CA PRO A 119 -1.64 4.76 4.65
C PRO A 119 -1.62 5.31 6.09
N ASN A 120 -2.78 5.81 6.54
CA ASN A 120 -3.05 6.14 7.94
C ASN A 120 -3.99 5.08 8.51
N ILE A 121 -3.58 4.44 9.60
CA ILE A 121 -4.31 3.32 10.22
C ILE A 121 -4.59 3.69 11.68
N MET A 122 -5.86 3.68 12.08
CA MET A 122 -6.27 3.77 13.49
C MET A 122 -6.66 2.38 13.99
N ILE A 123 -5.97 1.90 15.02
CA ILE A 123 -6.30 0.66 15.69
C ILE A 123 -7.18 1.01 16.90
N ILE A 124 -8.33 0.36 17.01
CA ILE A 124 -9.24 0.46 18.15
C ILE A 124 -9.25 -0.90 18.83
N VAL A 125 -8.87 -0.96 20.10
CA VAL A 125 -8.73 -2.22 20.85
C VAL A 125 -9.70 -2.21 22.02
N ASP A 126 -10.52 -3.26 22.12
CA ASP A 126 -11.34 -3.50 23.31
C ASP A 126 -10.42 -3.86 24.48
N ARG A 127 -10.57 -3.11 25.57
CA ARG A 127 -9.84 -3.28 26.82
C ARG A 127 -10.78 -3.77 27.92
N SER A 128 -11.95 -4.30 27.61
CA SER A 128 -12.87 -4.82 28.64
C SER A 128 -12.24 -5.93 29.49
N GLY A 129 -12.72 -6.09 30.73
CA GLY A 129 -12.25 -7.12 31.66
C GLY A 129 -12.35 -8.55 31.10
N SER A 130 -13.26 -8.80 30.16
CA SER A 130 -13.38 -10.09 29.45
C SER A 130 -12.15 -10.47 28.62
N MET A 131 -11.26 -9.51 28.32
CA MET A 131 -9.99 -9.75 27.62
C MET A 131 -8.93 -10.42 28.50
N ARG A 132 -9.17 -10.57 29.81
CA ARG A 132 -8.39 -11.41 30.74
C ARG A 132 -8.69 -12.90 30.62
N ARG A 133 -9.73 -13.27 29.86
CA ARG A 133 -10.09 -14.66 29.61
C ARG A 133 -9.20 -15.23 28.51
N ASP A 134 -9.00 -16.53 28.53
CA ASP A 134 -8.49 -17.25 27.35
C ASP A 134 -9.59 -17.43 26.28
N PHE A 135 -9.27 -18.19 25.23
CA PHE A 135 -10.21 -18.44 24.14
C PHE A 135 -11.35 -19.40 24.51
N ASP A 136 -11.15 -20.23 25.53
CA ASP A 136 -12.18 -21.15 26.06
C ASP A 136 -13.09 -20.47 27.11
N GLY A 137 -12.70 -19.28 27.58
CA GLY A 137 -13.47 -18.44 28.50
C GLY A 137 -13.03 -18.56 29.95
N ASP A 138 -11.92 -19.25 30.24
CA ASP A 138 -11.38 -19.46 31.56
C ASP A 138 -10.45 -18.31 32.00
N CYS A 139 -10.15 -18.26 33.30
CA CYS A 139 -9.29 -17.26 33.90
C CYS A 139 -8.33 -17.87 34.95
N PRO A 140 -7.16 -17.25 35.16
CA PRO A 140 -6.22 -17.70 36.19
C PRO A 140 -6.50 -17.07 37.57
N PHE A 141 -7.44 -16.12 37.66
CA PHE A 141 -7.83 -15.43 38.90
C PHE A 141 -9.33 -15.12 38.95
N THR A 142 -9.84 -14.77 40.14
CA THR A 142 -11.24 -14.37 40.35
C THR A 142 -11.39 -12.84 40.39
N GLY A 143 -12.54 -12.33 39.92
CA GLY A 143 -12.86 -10.90 39.89
C GLY A 143 -12.47 -10.21 38.57
N ASN A 144 -12.84 -8.92 38.42
CA ASN A 144 -12.33 -8.07 37.34
C ASN A 144 -12.57 -8.59 35.90
N GLY A 145 -13.76 -9.15 35.65
CA GLY A 145 -14.15 -9.77 34.36
C GLY A 145 -14.07 -11.31 34.34
N CYS A 146 -13.57 -11.92 35.42
CA CYS A 146 -13.50 -13.36 35.61
C CYS A 146 -14.53 -13.85 36.66
N PRO A 147 -15.21 -14.99 36.43
CA PRO A 147 -16.24 -15.48 37.34
C PRO A 147 -15.68 -15.70 38.76
N THR A 148 -16.42 -15.25 39.78
CA THR A 148 -16.06 -15.38 41.20
C THR A 148 -16.17 -16.82 41.73
N SER A 149 -16.78 -17.71 40.95
CA SER A 149 -16.87 -19.13 41.21
C SER A 149 -16.10 -19.88 40.12
N GLY A 150 -14.91 -20.34 40.47
CA GLY A 150 -14.04 -21.12 39.59
C GLY A 150 -12.73 -21.39 40.31
N THR A 151 -12.26 -22.63 40.24
CA THR A 151 -10.85 -22.91 40.56
C THR A 151 -10.03 -22.26 39.46
N PRO A 152 -8.97 -21.48 39.76
CA PRO A 152 -8.00 -21.05 38.76
C PRO A 152 -7.65 -22.20 37.83
N ASN A 153 -7.83 -22.03 36.51
CA ASN A 153 -7.61 -23.11 35.56
C ASN A 153 -6.09 -23.35 35.41
N PRO A 154 -5.54 -24.54 35.75
CA PRO A 154 -4.14 -24.87 35.51
C PRO A 154 -3.77 -24.97 34.03
N ASP A 155 -4.75 -25.11 33.14
CA ASP A 155 -4.60 -25.19 31.67
C ASP A 155 -4.77 -23.81 31.01
N PHE A 156 -4.55 -22.72 31.76
CA PHE A 156 -4.60 -21.36 31.22
C PHE A 156 -3.42 -21.11 30.27
N ASP A 157 -3.69 -21.21 28.97
CA ASP A 157 -2.65 -21.12 27.94
C ASP A 157 -2.25 -19.66 27.65
N GLU A 158 -3.22 -18.80 27.31
CA GLU A 158 -2.98 -17.41 26.90
C GLU A 158 -4.23 -16.54 27.06
N GLU A 159 -4.07 -15.36 27.67
CA GLU A 159 -5.17 -14.38 27.76
C GLU A 159 -5.36 -13.64 26.42
N ARG A 160 -6.61 -13.33 26.06
CA ARG A 160 -6.94 -12.63 24.80
C ARG A 160 -6.19 -11.30 24.64
N TRP A 161 -5.97 -10.58 25.74
CA TRP A 161 -5.20 -9.34 25.75
C TRP A 161 -3.75 -9.55 25.31
N GLY A 162 -3.06 -10.55 25.89
CA GLY A 162 -1.71 -10.93 25.53
C GLY A 162 -1.61 -11.36 24.07
N ALA A 163 -2.59 -12.12 23.58
CA ALA A 163 -2.65 -12.52 22.16
C ALA A 163 -2.78 -11.31 21.21
N VAL A 164 -3.58 -10.30 21.58
CA VAL A 164 -3.70 -9.04 20.80
C VAL A 164 -2.42 -8.22 20.88
N GLU A 165 -1.80 -8.12 22.06
CA GLU A 165 -0.51 -7.44 22.23
C GLU A 165 0.57 -8.10 21.36
N ASP A 166 0.72 -9.42 21.39
CA ASP A 166 1.72 -10.11 20.58
C ASP A 166 1.46 -9.95 19.07
N ALA A 167 0.19 -10.10 18.64
CA ALA A 167 -0.20 -9.95 17.24
C ALA A 167 0.09 -8.54 16.67
N LEU A 168 -0.02 -7.50 17.50
CA LEU A 168 0.19 -6.12 17.07
C LEU A 168 1.63 -5.64 17.28
N VAL A 169 2.18 -5.85 18.47
CA VAL A 169 3.45 -5.24 18.92
C VAL A 169 4.45 -6.26 19.46
N GLY A 170 4.13 -7.54 19.42
CA GLY A 170 5.07 -8.63 19.68
C GLY A 170 6.23 -8.64 18.68
N THR A 171 7.15 -9.60 18.84
CA THR A 171 8.41 -9.64 18.07
C THR A 171 8.17 -9.62 16.55
N ASN A 172 7.10 -10.27 16.09
CA ASN A 172 6.68 -10.30 14.68
C ASN A 172 5.35 -9.57 14.43
N GLY A 173 4.96 -8.68 15.34
CA GLY A 173 3.68 -7.99 15.36
C GLY A 173 3.45 -7.14 14.11
N LEU A 174 2.18 -6.99 13.73
CA LEU A 174 1.75 -6.23 12.57
C LEU A 174 2.34 -4.81 12.55
N VAL A 175 2.24 -4.09 13.66
CA VAL A 175 2.70 -2.71 13.78
C VAL A 175 4.21 -2.69 13.58
N ARG A 176 4.98 -3.51 14.32
CA ARG A 176 6.45 -3.56 14.21
C ARG A 176 6.95 -3.81 12.78
N ARG A 177 6.27 -4.67 12.02
CA ARG A 177 6.65 -4.98 10.63
C ARG A 177 6.35 -3.85 9.66
N LEU A 178 5.35 -3.03 9.94
CA LEU A 178 4.81 -2.06 8.99
C LEU A 178 5.03 -0.59 9.40
N ASP A 179 5.58 -0.33 10.57
CA ASP A 179 5.66 1.00 11.19
C ASP A 179 6.45 2.05 10.38
N SER A 180 7.43 1.62 9.60
CA SER A 180 8.19 2.50 8.70
C SER A 180 7.50 2.74 7.36
N ILE A 181 6.37 2.07 7.12
CA ILE A 181 5.68 2.04 5.83
C ILE A 181 4.19 2.41 5.91
N ALA A 182 3.63 2.50 7.12
CA ALA A 182 2.27 2.90 7.42
C ALA A 182 2.23 3.71 8.72
N ARG A 183 1.40 4.75 8.78
CA ARG A 183 1.22 5.56 9.99
C ARG A 183 0.21 4.90 10.91
N PHE A 184 0.64 4.39 12.06
CA PHE A 184 -0.25 3.73 13.02
C PHE A 184 -0.63 4.65 14.17
N GLY A 185 -1.91 4.62 14.55
CA GLY A 185 -2.43 5.18 15.78
C GLY A 185 -3.16 4.11 16.58
N LEU A 186 -3.34 4.35 17.87
CA LEU A 186 -3.99 3.41 18.79
C LEU A 186 -4.94 4.16 19.73
N THR A 187 -6.14 3.62 19.92
CA THR A 187 -7.01 3.99 21.04
C THR A 187 -7.55 2.73 21.71
N LEU A 188 -7.63 2.76 23.04
CA LEU A 188 -8.25 1.70 23.83
C LEU A 188 -9.71 2.07 24.11
N TYR A 189 -10.59 1.08 24.04
CA TYR A 189 -12.04 1.21 24.14
C TYR A 189 -12.55 0.38 25.30
N TRP A 190 -13.19 1.01 26.29
CA TRP A 190 -13.76 0.32 27.44
C TRP A 190 -14.70 1.25 28.22
N LYS A 191 -15.24 0.81 29.36
CA LYS A 191 -15.88 1.71 30.33
C LYS A 191 -15.58 1.25 31.76
N PRO A 192 -15.24 2.17 32.68
CA PRO A 192 -15.05 1.83 34.09
C PRO A 192 -16.32 1.22 34.70
N GLY A 193 -16.15 0.17 35.51
CA GLY A 193 -17.22 -0.48 36.27
C GLY A 193 -16.98 -1.97 36.46
N GLU A 194 -17.94 -2.67 37.06
CA GLU A 194 -17.89 -4.12 37.20
C GLU A 194 -18.40 -4.80 35.92
N ASP A 195 -17.85 -5.98 35.60
CA ASP A 195 -18.29 -6.87 34.52
C ASP A 195 -18.92 -8.13 35.15
N PRO A 196 -20.21 -8.46 34.87
CA PRO A 196 -21.11 -7.80 33.94
C PRO A 196 -21.61 -6.44 34.45
N PRO A 197 -21.88 -5.47 33.55
CA PRO A 197 -22.34 -4.15 33.95
C PRO A 197 -23.66 -4.25 34.72
N SER A 198 -23.78 -3.56 35.85
CA SER A 198 -25.10 -3.29 36.41
C SER A 198 -25.87 -2.45 35.39
N MET A 199 -26.91 -3.02 34.80
CA MET A 199 -27.79 -2.42 33.77
C MET A 199 -28.56 -1.15 34.24
N SER A 200 -28.10 -0.49 35.31
CA SER A 200 -28.79 0.59 36.02
C SER A 200 -28.52 1.98 35.46
N ASP A 201 -27.43 2.18 34.72
CA ASP A 201 -26.99 3.53 34.35
C ASP A 201 -27.04 3.74 32.84
N GLY A 202 -27.91 4.64 32.41
CA GLY A 202 -28.12 5.10 31.03
C GLY A 202 -26.92 5.78 30.36
N ASP A 203 -25.72 5.58 30.89
CA ASP A 203 -24.47 6.09 30.33
C ASP A 203 -23.96 5.12 29.25
N ARG A 204 -24.62 5.15 28.09
CA ARG A 204 -24.34 4.29 26.93
C ARG A 204 -23.11 4.72 26.12
N CYS A 205 -22.38 5.74 26.57
CA CYS A 205 -21.23 6.27 25.84
C CYS A 205 -19.94 5.60 26.28
N ALA A 206 -19.16 5.14 25.31
CA ALA A 206 -17.88 4.51 25.55
C ALA A 206 -16.87 5.47 26.16
N SER A 207 -16.03 4.96 27.08
CA SER A 207 -14.81 5.65 27.45
C SER A 207 -13.71 5.22 26.49
N THR A 208 -13.16 6.17 25.75
CA THR A 208 -11.82 5.95 25.21
C THR A 208 -10.82 6.35 26.28
N ASP A 209 -9.63 5.77 26.21
CA ASP A 209 -8.50 6.39 26.86
C ASP A 209 -8.38 7.83 26.34
N SER A 210 -8.41 8.81 27.25
CA SER A 210 -8.37 10.25 26.93
C SER A 210 -7.08 10.70 26.23
N VAL A 211 -6.14 9.77 26.00
CA VAL A 211 -4.92 9.96 25.24
C VAL A 211 -4.77 8.80 24.26
N ALA A 212 -5.37 8.94 23.07
CA ALA A 212 -5.06 8.09 21.92
C ALA A 212 -3.66 8.42 21.39
N ILE A 213 -2.95 7.41 20.88
CA ILE A 213 -1.73 7.61 20.11
C ILE A 213 -2.15 8.06 18.71
N THR A 214 -1.75 9.26 18.32
CA THR A 214 -1.99 9.79 16.97
C THR A 214 -1.20 9.01 15.93
N GLN A 215 -1.74 8.92 14.71
CA GLN A 215 -1.10 8.22 13.60
C GLN A 215 0.27 8.82 13.27
N SER A 216 1.32 8.03 13.44
CA SER A 216 2.70 8.39 13.07
C SER A 216 3.41 7.19 12.47
N LEU A 217 4.47 7.46 11.70
CA LEU A 217 5.48 6.46 11.40
C LEU A 217 6.33 6.23 12.64
N ASP A 218 6.98 5.07 12.68
CA ASP A 218 8.02 4.71 13.63
C ASP A 218 7.59 4.87 15.11
N ASN A 219 6.33 4.55 15.44
CA ASN A 219 5.76 4.66 16.79
C ASN A 219 5.37 3.31 17.44
N ALA A 220 5.82 2.18 16.90
CA ALA A 220 5.52 0.84 17.42
C ALA A 220 5.86 0.68 18.89
N ASP A 221 6.98 1.25 19.35
CA ASP A 221 7.37 1.19 20.77
C ASP A 221 6.44 2.03 21.66
N SER A 222 5.88 3.14 21.14
CA SER A 222 4.87 3.92 21.87
C SER A 222 3.55 3.15 21.98
N ILE A 223 3.16 2.46 20.90
CA ILE A 223 1.98 1.57 20.88
C ILE A 223 2.20 0.40 21.85
N ALA A 224 3.38 -0.22 21.84
CA ALA A 224 3.73 -1.29 22.77
C ALA A 224 3.69 -0.82 24.23
N ALA A 225 4.28 0.33 24.54
CA ALA A 225 4.22 0.92 25.87
C ALA A 225 2.79 1.20 26.33
N ARG A 226 1.86 1.46 25.41
CA ARG A 226 0.43 1.63 25.75
C ARG A 226 -0.21 0.32 26.18
N PHE A 227 0.11 -0.79 25.53
CA PHE A 227 -0.36 -2.11 25.96
C PHE A 227 0.18 -2.45 27.36
N SER A 228 1.49 -2.35 27.57
CA SER A 228 2.09 -2.72 28.86
C SER A 228 1.71 -1.80 30.02
N ALA A 229 1.26 -0.57 29.74
CA ALA A 229 0.78 0.38 30.76
C ALA A 229 -0.71 0.21 31.10
N ASN A 230 -1.45 -0.65 30.39
CA ASN A 230 -2.89 -0.78 30.53
C ASN A 230 -3.29 -2.24 30.53
N ASP A 231 -3.80 -2.73 31.66
CA ASP A 231 -4.43 -4.05 31.71
C ASP A 231 -5.91 -3.95 31.28
N PRO A 232 -6.51 -5.03 30.75
CA PRO A 232 -7.94 -5.10 30.55
C PRO A 232 -8.70 -4.66 31.80
N ASP A 233 -9.81 -3.96 31.69
CA ASP A 233 -10.64 -3.61 32.83
C ASP A 233 -12.04 -3.19 32.41
N GLY A 234 -12.96 -3.15 33.38
CA GLY A 234 -14.32 -2.70 33.14
C GLY A 234 -15.08 -3.58 32.15
N TYR A 235 -16.02 -2.98 31.42
CA TYR A 235 -16.89 -3.69 30.47
C TYR A 235 -16.82 -3.08 29.07
N THR A 236 -17.25 -3.86 28.06
CA THR A 236 -17.39 -3.37 26.70
C THR A 236 -18.70 -2.58 26.58
N PRO A 237 -18.68 -1.28 26.28
CA PRO A 237 -19.88 -0.53 25.97
C PRO A 237 -20.29 -0.81 24.52
N THR A 238 -20.71 -2.04 24.20
CA THR A 238 -21.43 -2.27 22.95
C THR A 238 -22.83 -1.72 23.17
N ALA A 239 -23.20 -0.66 22.44
CA ALA A 239 -24.55 -0.12 22.51
C ALA A 239 -25.56 -1.27 22.34
N GLU A 240 -26.21 -1.68 23.44
CA GLU A 240 -27.39 -2.53 23.34
C GLU A 240 -28.49 -1.66 22.72
N ALA A 241 -28.95 -2.09 21.54
CA ALA A 241 -30.05 -1.50 20.81
C ALA A 241 -31.34 -1.49 21.66
#